data_AF-A0A0A9VV36-F1
#
_entry.id   AF-A0A0A9VV36-F1
#
_cell.length_a   1.000
_cell.length_b   1.000
_cell.length_c   1.000
_cell.angle_alpha   90.00
_cell.angle_beta   90.00
_cell.angle_gamma   90.00
#
_symmetry.space_group_name_H-M   'P 1'
#
loop_
_entity.id
_entity.type
_entity.pdbx_description
1 polymer ?
#
loop_
_entity_poly.entity_id
_entity_poly.type
_entity_poly.pdbx_seq_one_letter_code
_entity_poly.pdbx_strand_id
1 'polypeptide(L)'
;MDCIVGQTSDIRGGYLSVNPLAIRSSIDVFTTNRRLVTHLYNPKMNFECFYVMVGATLVGSCVATAEEGTFLRKGSEFGYFCFGGSTVVLVFKPNTIVFDDDILRTSKMSIEVLVQVGQSIAKIRSATTGTAETIQ
;
A
#
# COMPACT_ATOMS: atom_id res chain seq x y z
N MET A 1 7.65 -1.28 -7.31
CA MET A 1 8.58 -2.41 -7.56
C MET A 1 8.06 -3.19 -8.76
N ASP A 2 8.88 -4.03 -9.38
CA ASP A 2 8.34 -5.06 -10.29
C ASP A 2 7.56 -6.09 -9.47
N CYS A 3 6.49 -6.66 -10.01
CA CYS A 3 5.68 -7.66 -9.31
C CYS A 3 4.87 -8.54 -10.27
N ILE A 4 4.42 -9.67 -9.75
CA ILE A 4 3.37 -10.51 -10.32
C ILE A 4 2.10 -10.21 -9.52
N VAL A 5 1.00 -9.96 -10.22
CA VAL A 5 -0.32 -9.74 -9.64
C VAL A 5 -0.88 -11.08 -9.18
N GLY A 6 -1.20 -11.19 -7.90
CA GLY A 6 -1.90 -12.33 -7.32
C GLY A 6 -3.41 -12.12 -7.27
N GLN A 7 -4.07 -12.92 -6.45
CA GLN A 7 -5.52 -12.87 -6.27
C GLN A 7 -5.98 -11.47 -5.82
N THR A 8 -7.08 -11.00 -6.41
CA THR A 8 -7.79 -9.77 -6.00
C THR A 8 -9.11 -10.12 -5.32
N SER A 9 -9.31 -9.61 -4.10
CA SER A 9 -10.55 -9.75 -3.34
C SER A 9 -11.33 -8.43 -3.32
N ASP A 10 -12.57 -8.43 -3.81
CA ASP A 10 -13.50 -7.31 -3.67
C ASP A 10 -14.27 -7.41 -2.35
N ILE A 11 -13.94 -6.53 -1.41
CA ILE A 11 -14.59 -6.48 -0.11
C ILE A 11 -15.62 -5.35 -0.15
N ARG A 12 -16.89 -5.74 -0.10
CA ARG A 12 -18.03 -4.81 -0.03
C ARG A 12 -17.95 -3.98 1.25
N GLY A 13 -18.40 -2.73 1.16
CA GLY A 13 -18.41 -1.80 2.28
C GLY A 13 -19.12 -0.50 1.93
N GLY A 14 -19.08 0.45 2.86
CA GLY A 14 -19.63 1.79 2.65
C GLY A 14 -18.72 2.68 1.79
N TYR A 15 -19.11 3.96 1.69
CA TYR A 15 -18.32 4.99 1.03
C TYR A 15 -18.25 6.22 1.94
N LEU A 16 -17.47 6.11 3.01
CA LEU A 16 -17.20 7.22 3.94
C LEU A 16 -16.03 8.08 3.43
N SER A 17 -15.98 9.33 3.87
CA SER A 17 -14.98 10.27 3.37
C SER A 17 -13.60 9.87 3.88
N VAL A 18 -12.61 9.89 2.98
CA VAL A 18 -11.19 9.73 3.33
C VAL A 18 -10.51 11.09 3.55
N ASN A 19 -11.27 12.17 3.75
CA ASN A 19 -10.71 13.46 4.14
C ASN A 19 -9.88 13.27 5.44
N PRO A 20 -8.66 13.85 5.55
CA PRO A 20 -7.86 13.79 6.77
C PRO A 20 -8.62 14.10 8.06
N LEU A 21 -9.63 14.98 8.03
CA LEU A 21 -10.50 15.26 9.18
C LEU A 21 -11.41 14.08 9.56
N ALA A 22 -11.90 13.33 8.57
CA ALA A 22 -12.73 12.14 8.76
C ALA A 22 -11.91 10.92 9.22
N ILE A 23 -10.69 10.74 8.70
CA ILE A 23 -9.77 9.67 9.11
C ILE A 23 -9.39 9.80 10.59
N ARG A 24 -9.27 11.03 11.11
CA ARG A 24 -8.93 11.30 12.52
C ARG A 24 -10.12 11.13 13.48
N SER A 25 -11.29 10.75 12.99
CA SER A 25 -12.46 10.47 13.81
C SER A 25 -12.42 9.04 14.37
N SER A 26 -13.41 8.67 15.19
CA SER A 26 -13.55 7.30 15.72
C SER A 26 -14.01 6.27 14.69
N ILE A 27 -14.16 6.65 13.42
CA ILE A 27 -14.66 5.81 12.34
C ILE A 27 -13.47 5.25 11.55
N ASP A 28 -13.35 3.92 11.53
CA ASP A 28 -12.35 3.24 10.71
C ASP A 28 -12.80 3.16 9.25
N VAL A 29 -12.52 4.24 8.51
CA VAL A 29 -12.88 4.37 7.09
C VAL A 29 -12.14 3.36 6.21
N PHE A 30 -10.95 2.89 6.61
CA PHE A 30 -10.13 1.99 5.78
C PHE A 30 -10.65 0.56 5.79
N THR A 31 -11.24 0.11 6.90
CA THR A 31 -11.83 -1.23 7.01
C THR A 31 -13.33 -1.26 6.72
N THR A 32 -14.02 -0.13 6.88
CA THR A 32 -15.47 -0.03 6.64
C THR A 32 -15.81 0.24 5.17
N ASN A 33 -14.95 0.97 4.45
CA ASN A 33 -15.21 1.27 3.05
C ASN A 33 -15.03 0.06 2.15
N ARG A 34 -15.74 0.09 1.01
CA ARG A 34 -15.50 -0.86 -0.08
C ARG A 34 -14.05 -0.74 -0.54
N ARG A 35 -13.39 -1.88 -0.74
CA ARG A 35 -11.99 -1.92 -1.14
C ARG A 35 -11.67 -3.15 -1.97
N LEU A 36 -10.70 -3.00 -2.86
CA LEU A 36 -10.07 -4.12 -3.57
C LEU A 36 -8.73 -4.41 -2.90
N VAL A 37 -8.53 -5.65 -2.46
CA VAL A 37 -7.29 -6.12 -1.86
C VAL A 37 -6.61 -7.05 -2.85
N THR A 38 -5.44 -6.65 -3.34
CA THR A 38 -4.67 -7.45 -4.29
C THR A 38 -3.33 -7.84 -3.71
N HIS A 39 -3.01 -9.13 -3.76
CA HIS A 39 -1.68 -9.62 -3.43
C HIS A 39 -0.69 -9.26 -4.54
N LEU A 40 0.46 -8.70 -4.19
CA LEU A 40 1.56 -8.43 -5.12
C LEU A 40 2.80 -9.17 -4.65
N TYR A 41 3.40 -9.94 -5.55
CA TYR A 41 4.58 -10.74 -5.24
C TYR A 41 5.74 -10.45 -6.20
N ASN A 42 6.93 -10.23 -5.66
CA ASN A 42 8.16 -10.11 -6.42
C ASN A 42 9.04 -11.36 -6.17
N PRO A 43 9.15 -12.29 -7.15
CA PRO A 43 9.94 -13.50 -6.97
C PRO A 43 11.45 -13.25 -6.88
N LYS A 44 11.97 -12.20 -7.53
CA LYS A 44 13.40 -11.88 -7.52
C LYS A 44 13.87 -11.39 -6.15
N MET A 45 13.00 -10.66 -5.45
CA MET A 45 13.29 -10.07 -4.15
C MET A 45 12.74 -10.92 -2.99
N ASN A 46 12.05 -12.02 -3.29
CA ASN A 46 11.27 -12.80 -2.33
C ASN A 46 10.44 -11.91 -1.40
N PHE A 47 9.74 -10.94 -2.01
CA PHE A 47 9.04 -9.88 -1.30
C PHE A 47 7.58 -9.86 -1.72
N GLU A 48 6.69 -9.64 -0.76
CA GLU A 48 5.26 -9.52 -1.02
C GLU A 48 4.63 -8.39 -0.21
N CYS A 49 3.55 -7.84 -0.76
CA CYS A 49 2.71 -6.88 -0.09
C CYS A 49 1.26 -7.03 -0.55
N PHE A 50 0.33 -6.39 0.16
CA PHE A 50 -1.03 -6.21 -0.32
C PHE A 50 -1.21 -4.77 -0.77
N TYR A 51 -1.71 -4.61 -1.98
CA TYR A 51 -2.14 -3.35 -2.57
C TYR A 51 -3.64 -3.21 -2.37
N VAL A 52 -4.05 -2.23 -1.56
CA VAL A 52 -5.45 -2.05 -1.18
C VAL A 52 -5.97 -0.74 -1.74
N MET A 53 -6.85 -0.83 -2.74
CA MET A 53 -7.57 0.32 -3.27
C MET A 53 -8.81 0.56 -2.41
N VAL A 54 -8.85 1.67 -1.68
CA VAL A 54 -9.97 2.04 -0.81
C VAL A 54 -10.82 3.10 -1.49
N GLY A 55 -12.10 2.80 -1.72
CA GLY A 55 -13.06 3.77 -2.23
C GLY A 55 -13.48 4.75 -1.13
N ALA A 56 -13.96 5.94 -1.51
CA ALA A 56 -14.50 6.91 -0.56
C ALA A 56 -15.81 7.54 -1.06
N THR A 57 -16.42 8.40 -0.26
CA THR A 57 -17.62 9.16 -0.66
C THR A 57 -17.41 9.83 -2.02
N LEU A 58 -18.41 9.68 -2.91
CA LEU A 58 -18.41 10.13 -4.31
C LEU A 58 -17.58 9.29 -5.30
N VAL A 59 -16.70 8.37 -4.85
CA VAL A 59 -15.97 7.43 -5.72
C VAL A 59 -16.89 6.33 -6.25
N GLY A 60 -17.21 6.41 -7.54
CA GLY A 60 -18.12 5.48 -8.21
C GLY A 60 -17.62 4.04 -8.24
N SER A 61 -16.30 3.82 -8.26
CA SER A 61 -15.70 2.49 -8.21
C SER A 61 -14.17 2.52 -8.08
N CYS A 62 -13.62 1.45 -7.52
CA CYS A 62 -12.21 1.08 -7.69
C CYS A 62 -12.16 0.02 -8.79
N VAL A 63 -11.29 0.18 -9.78
CA VAL A 63 -11.16 -0.76 -10.90
C VAL A 63 -9.71 -1.19 -10.99
N ALA A 64 -9.42 -2.47 -10.74
CA ALA A 64 -8.15 -3.08 -11.10
C ALA A 64 -8.19 -3.47 -12.58
N THR A 65 -7.24 -2.99 -13.38
CA THR A 65 -7.09 -3.35 -14.80
C THR A 65 -6.09 -4.47 -15.01
N ALA A 66 -5.17 -4.66 -14.06
CA ALA A 66 -4.23 -5.77 -14.10
C ALA A 66 -4.88 -7.08 -13.64
N GLU A 67 -4.77 -8.11 -14.47
CA GLU A 67 -5.32 -9.44 -14.19
C GLU A 67 -4.36 -10.29 -13.34
N GLU A 68 -4.90 -11.24 -12.59
CA GLU A 68 -4.11 -12.22 -11.85
C GLU A 68 -3.14 -12.97 -12.78
N GLY A 69 -1.91 -13.16 -12.33
CA GLY A 69 -0.81 -13.75 -13.09
C GLY A 69 -0.02 -12.75 -13.95
N THR A 70 -0.50 -11.51 -14.11
CA THR A 70 0.18 -10.49 -14.92
C THR A 70 1.48 -10.04 -14.25
N PHE A 71 2.56 -9.95 -15.04
CA PHE A 71 3.80 -9.30 -14.61
C PHE A 71 3.74 -7.80 -14.88
N LEU A 72 3.91 -6.99 -13.83
CA LEU A 72 3.96 -5.53 -13.89
C LEU A 72 5.37 -5.03 -13.57
N ARG A 73 5.82 -4.04 -14.33
CA ARG A 73 7.06 -3.30 -14.02
C ARG A 73 6.75 -2.14 -13.08
N LYS A 74 7.74 -1.68 -12.31
CA LYS A 74 7.59 -0.45 -11.52
C LYS A 74 7.12 0.69 -12.44
N GLY A 75 5.98 1.29 -12.12
CA GLY A 75 5.37 2.38 -12.89
C GLY A 75 4.35 1.93 -13.95
N SER A 76 4.16 0.62 -14.15
CA SER A 76 3.04 0.11 -14.91
C SER A 76 1.71 0.43 -14.24
N GLU A 77 0.67 0.60 -15.06
CA GLU A 77 -0.70 0.75 -14.57
C GLU A 77 -1.14 -0.53 -13.84
N PHE A 78 -1.81 -0.34 -12.70
CA PHE A 78 -2.47 -1.41 -11.96
C PHE A 78 -4.00 -1.31 -12.06
N GLY A 79 -4.51 -0.07 -12.07
CA GLY A 79 -5.94 0.24 -12.03
C GLY A 79 -6.17 1.71 -11.75
N TYR A 80 -7.44 2.09 -11.64
CA TYR A 80 -7.85 3.48 -11.46
C TYR A 80 -9.07 3.60 -10.53
N PHE A 81 -9.31 4.82 -10.06
CA PHE A 81 -10.50 5.19 -9.29
C PHE A 81 -11.42 6.04 -10.16
N CYS A 82 -12.72 5.71 -10.18
CA CYS A 82 -13.72 6.51 -10.88
C CYS A 82 -14.23 7.64 -9.99
N PHE A 83 -13.96 8.90 -10.37
CA PHE A 83 -14.50 10.17 -9.83
C PHE A 83 -14.55 10.31 -8.30
N GLY A 84 -13.66 11.07 -7.65
CA GLY A 84 -13.76 11.38 -6.21
C GLY A 84 -12.43 11.25 -5.47
N GLY A 85 -12.43 11.44 -4.14
CA GLY A 85 -11.24 11.26 -3.31
C GLY A 85 -10.94 9.78 -3.08
N SER A 86 -9.70 9.34 -3.30
CA SER A 86 -9.32 7.94 -3.20
C SER A 86 -8.11 7.75 -2.28
N THR A 87 -7.87 6.50 -1.87
CA THR A 87 -6.67 6.17 -1.10
C THR A 87 -6.18 4.78 -1.46
N VAL A 88 -4.86 4.64 -1.53
CA VAL A 88 -4.19 3.34 -1.64
C VAL A 88 -3.50 3.07 -0.32
N VAL A 89 -3.74 1.88 0.24
CA VAL A 89 -3.01 1.38 1.41
C VAL A 89 -2.10 0.24 0.95
N LEU A 90 -0.83 0.31 1.32
CA LEU A 90 0.13 -0.77 1.13
C LEU A 90 0.37 -1.47 2.47
N VAL A 91 0.14 -2.78 2.50
CA VAL A 91 0.34 -3.59 3.71
C VAL A 91 1.53 -4.51 3.50
N PHE A 92 2.46 -4.48 4.43
CA PHE A 92 3.71 -5.23 4.38
C PHE A 92 3.80 -6.17 5.57
N LYS A 93 4.48 -7.31 5.38
CA LYS A 93 4.87 -8.16 6.51
C LYS A 93 5.75 -7.37 7.49
N PRO A 94 5.65 -7.62 8.80
CA PRO A 94 6.54 -7.00 9.77
C PRO A 94 8.01 -7.23 9.40
N ASN A 95 8.85 -6.22 9.62
CA ASN A 95 10.30 -6.27 9.39
C ASN A 95 10.76 -6.52 7.94
N THR A 96 9.90 -6.38 6.92
CA THR A 96 10.32 -6.54 5.51
C THR A 96 10.71 -5.24 4.81
N ILE A 97 10.36 -4.09 5.38
CA ILE A 97 10.69 -2.77 4.84
C ILE A 97 11.35 -1.87 5.88
N VAL A 98 12.11 -0.90 5.40
CA VAL A 98 12.68 0.21 6.16
C VAL A 98 12.21 1.48 5.48
N PHE A 99 11.38 2.27 6.16
CA PHE A 99 10.90 3.56 5.66
C PHE A 99 12.03 4.59 5.67
N ASP A 100 11.98 5.55 4.74
CA ASP A 100 12.92 6.66 4.72
C ASP A 100 12.70 7.59 5.93
N ASP A 101 13.78 8.19 6.45
CA ASP A 101 13.78 8.91 7.73
C ASP A 101 12.84 10.13 7.75
N ASP A 102 12.70 10.80 6.61
CA ASP A 102 11.80 11.93 6.42
C ASP A 102 10.33 11.52 6.56
N ILE A 103 9.94 10.38 5.97
CA ILE A 103 8.61 9.78 6.11
C ILE A 103 8.35 9.41 7.56
N LEU A 104 9.30 8.74 8.22
CA LEU A 104 9.17 8.33 9.63
C LEU A 104 9.02 9.51 10.58
N ARG A 105 9.87 10.53 10.44
CA ARG A 105 9.82 11.74 11.28
C ARG A 105 8.50 12.47 11.13
N THR A 106 8.04 12.66 9.90
CA THR A 106 6.84 13.43 9.60
C THR A 106 5.57 12.67 10.01
N SER A 107 5.58 11.34 9.87
CA SER A 107 4.52 10.46 10.37
C SER A 107 4.36 10.53 11.90
N LYS A 108 5.46 10.56 12.68
CA LYS A 108 5.40 10.74 14.15
C LYS A 108 4.74 12.05 14.58
N MET A 109 4.76 13.06 13.71
CA MET A 109 4.14 14.36 13.95
C MET A 109 2.71 14.45 13.37
N SER A 110 2.19 13.38 12.77
CA SER A 110 0.90 13.37 12.07
C SER A 110 0.78 14.43 10.95
N ILE A 111 1.90 14.69 10.28
CA ILE A 111 1.99 15.61 9.15
C ILE A 111 1.94 14.79 7.85
N GLU A 112 1.17 15.25 6.88
CA GLU A 112 1.09 14.67 5.55
C GLU A 112 2.31 15.09 4.71
N VAL A 113 2.86 14.16 3.92
CA VAL A 113 4.02 14.40 3.07
C VAL A 113 3.60 14.30 1.61
N LEU A 114 3.88 15.36 0.84
CA LEU A 114 3.79 15.30 -0.61
C LEU A 114 4.95 14.45 -1.16
N VAL A 115 4.61 13.33 -1.82
CA VAL A 115 5.57 12.45 -2.50
C VAL A 115 5.35 12.52 -4.01
N GLN A 116 6.42 12.73 -4.77
CA GLN A 116 6.41 12.75 -6.24
C GLN A 116 6.73 11.38 -6.82
N VAL A 117 6.23 11.12 -8.04
CA VAL A 117 6.55 9.88 -8.77
C VAL A 117 8.07 9.74 -8.93
N GLY A 118 8.59 8.58 -8.54
CA GLY A 118 10.02 8.28 -8.59
C GLY A 118 10.77 8.54 -7.29
N GLN A 119 10.21 9.31 -6.35
CA GLN A 119 10.78 9.46 -5.01
C GLN A 119 10.75 8.13 -4.25
N SER A 120 11.76 7.93 -3.41
CA SER A 120 11.82 6.81 -2.48
C SER A 120 10.93 7.12 -1.27
N ILE A 121 10.26 6.08 -0.75
CA ILE A 121 9.48 6.14 0.48
C ILE A 121 9.94 5.09 1.50
N ALA A 122 10.53 4.00 1.00
CA ALA A 122 10.99 2.86 1.77
C ALA A 122 11.89 1.99 0.90
N LYS A 123 12.72 1.20 1.56
CA LYS A 123 13.57 0.15 0.97
C LYS A 123 13.20 -1.20 1.56
N ILE A 124 13.33 -2.25 0.76
CA ILE A 124 13.19 -3.62 1.26
C ILE A 124 14.35 -3.90 2.21
N ARG A 125 14.06 -4.44 3.39
CA ARG A 125 15.08 -4.83 4.35
C ARG A 125 15.87 -5.99 3.74
N SER A 126 17.15 -5.78 3.46
CA SER A 126 18.05 -6.86 3.10
C SER A 126 18.26 -7.77 4.32
N ALA A 127 18.27 -9.08 4.13
CA ALA A 127 18.63 -10.00 5.19
C ALA A 127 20.06 -9.68 5.63
N THR A 128 20.22 -9.14 6.83
CA THR A 128 21.54 -9.05 7.45
C THR A 128 21.98 -10.47 7.75
N THR A 129 23.04 -10.93 7.08
CA THR A 129 23.79 -12.12 7.50
C THR A 129 24.28 -11.84 8.92
N GLY A 130 23.54 -12.29 9.92
CA GLY A 130 23.95 -12.18 11.31
C GLY A 130 25.23 -12.98 11.50
N THR A 131 26.35 -12.29 11.72
CA THR A 131 27.49 -12.87 12.40
C THR A 131 27.00 -13.39 13.74
N ALA A 132 27.07 -14.70 13.93
CA ALA A 132 26.84 -15.34 15.22
C ALA A 132 27.79 -14.70 16.25
N GLU A 133 27.24 -13.93 17.17
CA GLU A 133 27.95 -13.54 18.39
C GLU A 133 28.23 -14.84 19.17
N THR A 134 29.49 -15.26 19.14
CA THR A 134 30.02 -16.28 20.04
C THR A 134 30.01 -15.69 21.44
N ILE A 135 29.15 -16.22 22.29
CA ILE A 135 29.17 -15.98 23.74
C ILE A 135 30.46 -16.63 24.28
N GLN A 136 31.35 -15.81 24.86
CA GLN A 136 32.30 -16.24 25.89
C GLN A 136 31.78 -15.79 27.25
#